data_AF-A0A379MT69-F1
#
_entry.id   AF-A0A379MT69-F1
#
_cell.length_a   1.000
_cell.length_b   1.000
_cell.length_c   1.000
_cell.angle_alpha   90.00
_cell.angle_beta   90.00
_cell.angle_gamma   90.00
#
_symmetry.space_group_name_H-M   'P 1'
#
loop_
_entity.id
_entity.type
_entity.pdbx_description
1 polymer ?
#
loop_
_entity_poly.entity_id
_entity_poly.type
_entity_poly.pdbx_seq_one_letter_code
_entity_poly.pdbx_strand_id
1 'polypeptide(L)' 'MVLIAGLTDTEANIAGLQELYRKYRLPAPEFLQYHSLGKGKADRLGVEQPLFKQPSHERIEEILKLFPNSQYAKI' A
#
# COMPACT_ATOMS: atom_id res chain seq x y z
N MET A 1 1.36 5.55 1.75
CA MET A 1 0.50 4.84 0.79
C MET A 1 0.20 3.44 1.30
N VAL A 2 -1.07 3.02 1.28
CA VAL A 2 -1.46 1.67 1.69
C VAL A 2 -1.20 0.68 0.55
N LEU A 3 -0.50 -0.41 0.85
CA LEU A 3 -0.24 -1.49 -0.09
C LEU A 3 -1.28 -2.61 0.07
N ILE A 4 -1.97 -2.91 -1.03
CA ILE A 4 -3.04 -3.90 -1.14
C ILE A 4 -2.70 -4.81 -2.32
N ALA A 5 -2.72 -6.13 -2.07
CA ALA A 5 -2.38 -7.13 -3.09
C ALA A 5 -3.31 -7.06 -4.30
N GLY A 6 -2.72 -6.92 -5.49
CA GLY A 6 -3.42 -6.85 -6.77
C GLY A 6 -4.14 -5.53 -7.04
N LEU A 7 -4.12 -4.58 -6.09
CA LEU A 7 -4.74 -3.26 -6.27
C LEU A 7 -3.68 -2.19 -6.37
N THR A 8 -2.91 -1.96 -5.30
CA THR A 8 -1.99 -0.82 -5.20
C THR A 8 -0.52 -1.24 -5.23
N ASP A 9 -0.24 -2.54 -5.13
CA ASP A 9 1.11 -3.12 -5.26
C ASP A 9 1.43 -3.57 -6.69
N THR A 10 0.59 -3.27 -7.68
CA THR A 10 0.80 -3.66 -9.08
C THR A 10 1.98 -2.92 -9.69
N GLU A 11 2.67 -3.56 -10.65
CA GLU A 11 3.80 -2.95 -11.37
C GLU A 11 3.48 -1.56 -11.93
N ALA A 12 2.33 -1.42 -12.60
CA ALA A 12 1.92 -0.15 -13.19
C ALA A 12 1.76 0.96 -12.14
N ASN A 13 1.18 0.65 -10.98
CA ASN A 13 0.98 1.62 -9.91
C ASN A 13 2.30 2.00 -9.24
N ILE A 14 3.17 1.02 -8.99
CA ILE A 14 4.49 1.25 -8.39
C ILE A 14 5.38 2.07 -9.32
N ALA A 15 5.40 1.78 -10.62
CA ALA A 15 6.14 2.55 -11.62
C ALA A 15 5.61 3.99 -11.72
N GLY A 16 4.30 4.18 -11.78
CA GLY A 16 3.68 5.51 -11.81
C GLY A 16 3.97 6.32 -10.55
N LEU A 17 3.97 5.67 -9.39
CA LEU A 17 4.35 6.31 -8.13
C LEU A 17 5.82 6.75 -8.15
N GLN A 18 6.72 5.92 -8.68
CA GLN A 18 8.14 6.25 -8.79
C GLN A 18 8.38 7.44 -9.72
N GLU A 19 7.70 7.46 -10.88
CA GLU A 19 7.74 8.59 -11.80
C GLU A 19 7.26 9.88 -11.10
N LEU A 20 6.12 9.82 -10.43
CA LEU A 20 5.51 10.96 -9.74
C LEU A 20 6.46 11.52 -8.68
N TYR A 21 7.04 10.67 -7.83
CA TYR A 21 7.94 11.10 -6.76
C TYR A 21 9.22 11.71 -7.31
N ARG A 22 9.78 11.14 -8.38
CA ARG A 22 10.97 11.69 -9.06
C ARG A 22 10.66 13.02 -9.73
N LYS A 23 9.55 13.11 -10.46
CA LYS A 23 9.13 14.31 -11.22
C LYS A 23 8.94 15.51 -10.31
N TYR A 24 8.35 15.31 -9.14
CA TYR A 24 8.07 16.39 -8.19
C TYR A 24 9.06 16.47 -7.02
N ARG A 25 10.15 15.68 -7.03
CA ARG A 25 11.17 15.61 -5.97
C ARG A 25 10.56 15.44 -4.58
N LEU A 26 9.55 14.57 -4.48
CA LEU A 26 8.89 14.31 -3.21
C LEU A 26 9.81 13.51 -2.28
N PRO A 27 9.69 13.70 -0.95
CA PRO A 27 10.37 12.85 0.02
C PRO A 27 9.93 11.39 -0.15
N ALA A 28 10.73 10.44 0.33
CA ALA A 28 10.43 9.02 0.20
C ALA A 28 9.03 8.70 0.79
N PRO A 29 8.23 7.86 0.11
CA PRO A 29 6.92 7.48 0.61
C PRO A 29 7.04 6.63 1.88
N GLU A 30 6.10 6.82 2.79
CA GLU A 30 5.83 5.83 3.84
C GLU A 30 4.80 4.83 3.30
N PHE A 31 5.12 3.54 3.32
CA PHE A 31 4.23 2.47 2.93
C PHE A 31 3.56 1.86 4.17
N LEU A 32 2.26 1.59 4.05
CA LEU A 32 1.45 1.04 5.12
C LEU A 32 0.89 -0.31 4.69
N GLN A 33 0.90 -1.27 5.61
CA GLN A 33 0.22 -2.54 5.41
C GLN A 33 -1.29 -2.34 5.38
N TYR A 34 -1.98 -3.00 4.44
CA TYR A 34 -3.44 -3.08 4.53
C TYR A 34 -3.89 -3.90 5.75
N HIS A 35 -4.84 -3.35 6.50
CA HIS A 35 -5.53 -4.03 7.60
C HIS A 35 -7.04 -3.94 7.41
N SER A 36 -7.79 -4.96 7.85
CA SER A 36 -9.26 -4.94 7.83
C SER A 36 -9.87 -4.20 9.04
N LEU A 37 -9.17 -3.18 9.56
CA LEU A 37 -9.73 -2.32 10.60
C LEU A 37 -10.99 -1.63 10.08
N GLY A 38 -12.00 -1.55 10.93
CA GLY A 38 -13.29 -0.95 10.58
C GLY A 38 -14.37 -1.95 10.15
N LYS A 39 -14.03 -3.23 9.91
CA LYS A 39 -15.01 -4.26 9.54
C LYS A 39 -16.18 -4.32 10.53
N GLY A 40 -15.89 -4.43 11.83
CA GLY A 40 -16.94 -4.46 12.85
C GLY A 40 -17.78 -3.18 12.98
N LYS A 41 -17.32 -2.04 12.43
CA LYS A 41 -18.14 -0.83 12.31
C LYS A 41 -19.03 -0.89 11.07
N ALA A 42 -18.51 -1.37 9.95
CA ALA A 42 -19.26 -1.59 8.71
C ALA A 42 -20.38 -2.62 8.92
N ASP A 43 -20.07 -3.74 9.58
CA ASP A 43 -21.03 -4.79 9.92
C ASP A 43 -22.22 -4.24 10.73
N ARG A 44 -21.97 -3.33 11.69
CA ARG A 44 -23.03 -2.69 12.51
C ARG A 44 -23.93 -1.74 11.73
N LEU A 45 -23.44 -1.20 10.62
CA LEU A 45 -24.18 -0.30 9.75
C LEU A 45 -24.88 -1.06 8.61
N GLY A 46 -24.73 -2.38 8.54
CA GLY A 46 -25.25 -3.20 7.44
C GLY A 46 -24.58 -2.91 6.10
N VAL A 47 -23.36 -2.34 6.12
CA VAL A 47 -22.60 -2.00 4.92
C VAL A 47 -21.57 -3.10 4.65
N GLU A 48 -21.57 -3.64 3.44
CA GLU A 48 -20.53 -4.58 3.03
C GLU A 48 -19.20 -3.86 2.82
N GLN A 49 -18.15 -4.34 3.50
CA GLN A 49 -16.79 -3.85 3.29
C GLN A 49 -15.97 -4.89 2.51
N PRO A 50 -15.36 -4.52 1.37
CA PRO A 50 -14.49 -5.42 0.64
C PRO A 50 -13.26 -5.80 1.49
N LEU A 51 -13.02 -7.11 1.61
CA LEU A 51 -11.84 -7.64 2.27
C LEU A 51 -10.73 -7.83 1.24
N PHE A 52 -9.70 -7.01 1.35
CA PHE A 52 -8.52 -7.17 0.51
C PHE A 52 -7.44 -8.03 1.17
N LYS A 53 -6.55 -8.56 0.34
CA LYS A 53 -5.38 -9.30 0.80
C LYS A 53 -4.20 -8.36 1.00
N GLN A 54 -3.36 -8.72 1.97
CA GLN A 54 -2.05 -8.08 2.13
C GLN A 54 -1.10 -8.54 1.02
N PRO A 55 -0.21 -7.67 0.52
CA PRO A 55 0.88 -8.06 -0.35
C PRO A 55 1.78 -9.12 0.31
N SER A 56 2.45 -9.94 -0.51
CA SER A 56 3.45 -10.87 0.00
C SER A 56 4.65 -10.12 0.59
N HIS A 57 5.40 -10.78 1.47
CA HIS A 57 6.62 -10.21 2.05
C HIS A 57 7.65 -9.88 0.97
N GLU A 58 7.87 -10.81 0.03
CA GLU A 58 8.74 -10.63 -1.14
C GLU A 58 8.34 -9.39 -1.94
N ARG A 59 7.04 -9.19 -2.17
CA ARG A 59 6.55 -8.04 -2.93
C ARG A 59 6.82 -6.72 -2.21
N ILE A 60 6.68 -6.69 -0.88
CA ILE A 60 7.00 -5.50 -0.08
C ILE A 60 8.50 -5.18 -0.19
N GLU A 61 9.37 -6.18 -0.08
CA GLU A 61 10.81 -5.98 -0.21
C GLU A 61 11.22 -5.46 -1.59
N GLU A 62 10.62 -5.98 -2.66
CA GLU A 62 10.80 -5.47 -4.02
C GLU A 62 10.45 -3.98 -4.13
N ILE A 63 9.28 -3.60 -3.60
CA ILE A 63 8.82 -2.21 -3.62
C ILE A 63 9.77 -1.31 -2.84
N LEU A 64 10.21 -1.73 -1.64
CA LEU A 64 11.12 -0.93 -0.82
C LEU A 64 12.48 -0.68 -1.50
N LYS A 65 12.96 -1.64 -2.30
CA LYS A 65 14.20 -1.45 -3.11
C LYS A 65 14.05 -0.35 -4.17
N LEU A 66 12.83 -0.10 -4.66
CA LEU A 66 12.56 0.94 -5.67
C LEU A 66 12.45 2.35 -5.07
N PHE A 67 12.25 2.45 -3.75
CA PHE A 67 12.13 3.71 -3.01
C PHE A 67 13.14 3.76 -1.85
N PRO A 68 14.40 4.17 -2.11
CA PRO A 68 15.40 4.30 -1.06
C PRO A 68 14.91 5.24 0.05
N ASN A 69 15.16 4.87 1.31
CA ASN A 69 14.70 5.58 2.52
C ASN A 69 13.17 5.55 2.77
N SER A 70 12.40 4.78 1.99
CA SER A 70 11.01 4.50 2.35
C SER A 70 10.93 3.58 3.57
N GLN A 71 9.84 3.72 4.31
CA GLN A 71 9.56 2.88 5.48
C GLN A 71 8.31 2.05 5.21
N TYR A 72 8.25 0.86 5.82
CA TYR A 72 7.06 0.03 5.83
C TYR A 72 6.56 -0.15 7.26
N ALA A 73 5.44 0.47 7.58
CA ALA A 73 4.83 0.37 8.90
C ALA A 73 3.76 -0.74 8.92
N LYS A 74 3.83 -1.56 9.97
CA LYS A 74 2.75 -2.47 10.38
C LYS A 74 1.97 -1.75 11.48
N ILE A 75 0.71 -1.43 11.22
CA ILE A 75 -0.21 -0.79 12.18
C ILE A 75 -1.05 -1.88 12.84
#